data_AF-A0A256H896-F1
#
_entry.id   AF-A0A256H896-F1
#
_cell.length_a   1.000
_cell.length_b   1.000
_cell.length_c   1.000
_cell.angle_alpha   90.00
_cell.angle_beta   90.00
_cell.angle_gamma   90.00
#
_symmetry.space_group_name_H-M   'P 1'
#
loop_
_entity.id
_entity.type
_entity.pdbx_description
1 polymer ?
#
loop_
_entity_poly.entity_id
_entity_poly.type
_entity_poly.pdbx_seq_one_letter_code
_entity_poly.pdbx_strand_id
1 'polypeptide(L)' 'MSVIVEFRVSSGNFELGRILAVEGNSTVELETLVPLGGATAPLFWIHNASRDSFVDGVQRHPTVDGATPVDVFED' A
#
# COMPACT_ATOMS: atom_id res chain seq x y z
N MET A 1 -1.87 32.43 8.25
CA MET A 1 -2.66 31.46 9.03
C MET A 1 -2.80 30.21 8.18
N SER A 2 -2.49 29.03 8.72
CA SER A 2 -2.69 27.74 8.05
C SER A 2 -3.85 26.98 8.69
N VAL A 3 -4.66 26.29 7.89
CA VAL A 3 -5.74 25.41 8.34
C VAL A 3 -5.41 24.01 7.80
N ILE A 4 -5.48 23.01 8.67
CA ILE A 4 -5.34 21.59 8.28
C ILE A 4 -6.76 21.04 8.11
N VAL A 5 -7.03 20.42 6.97
CA VAL A 5 -8.29 19.74 6.69
C VAL A 5 -8.02 18.25 6.63
N GLU A 6 -8.80 17.46 7.38
CA GLU A 6 -8.81 16.01 7.27
C GLU A 6 -10.05 15.58 6.46
N PHE A 7 -9.84 14.68 5.51
CA PHE A 7 -10.92 14.07 4.73
C PHE A 7 -10.59 12.60 4.48
N ARG A 8 -11.62 11.81 4.18
CA ARG A 8 -11.49 10.38 3.87
C ARG A 8 -12.05 10.12 2.48
N VAL A 9 -11.34 9.27 1.75
CA VAL A 9 -11.76 8.76 0.45
C VAL A 9 -11.95 7.26 0.59
N SER A 10 -13.02 6.73 0.02
CA SER A 10 -13.21 5.27 -0.05
C SER A 10 -12.07 4.64 -0.85
N SER A 11 -11.54 3.51 -0.37
CA SER A 11 -10.46 2.78 -1.04
C SER A 11 -10.79 2.45 -2.49
N GLY A 12 -12.04 2.08 -2.79
CA GLY A 12 -12.49 1.81 -4.17
C GLY A 12 -12.42 3.01 -5.11
N ASN A 13 -12.41 4.23 -4.57
CA ASN A 13 -12.34 5.49 -5.34
C ASN A 13 -10.92 6.05 -5.46
N PHE A 14 -9.91 5.36 -4.92
CA PHE A 14 -8.51 5.76 -4.95
C PHE A 14 -7.65 4.63 -5.52
N GLU A 15 -6.75 4.95 -6.45
CA GLU A 15 -5.94 3.93 -7.15
C GLU A 15 -5.11 3.08 -6.16
N LEU A 16 -4.40 3.70 -5.22
CA LEU A 16 -3.69 2.94 -4.19
C LEU A 16 -4.65 2.16 -3.29
N GLY A 17 -5.87 2.65 -3.06
CA GLY A 17 -6.87 1.91 -2.29
C GLY A 17 -7.36 0.64 -3.00
N ARG A 18 -7.39 0.63 -4.34
CA ARG A 18 -7.68 -0.55 -5.15
C ARG A 18 -6.50 -1.51 -5.23
N ILE A 19 -5.29 -0.98 -5.38
CA ILE A 19 -4.05 -1.77 -5.42
C ILE A 19 -3.82 -2.47 -4.07
N LEU A 20 -3.98 -1.74 -2.98
CA LEU A 20 -3.70 -2.20 -1.61
C LEU A 20 -4.95 -2.70 -0.90
N ALA A 21 -5.90 -3.26 -1.66
CA ALA A 21 -7.14 -3.78 -1.10
C ALA A 21 -6.81 -4.95 -0.14
N VAL A 22 -7.28 -4.84 1.10
CA VAL A 22 -7.09 -5.86 2.13
C VAL A 22 -8.43 -6.28 2.73
N GLU A 23 -8.50 -7.53 3.19
CA GLU A 23 -9.72 -8.12 3.76
C GLU A 23 -9.66 -8.19 5.29
N GLY A 24 -10.83 -8.23 5.92
CA GLY A 24 -10.97 -8.45 7.36
C GLY A 24 -10.40 -7.31 8.21
N ASN A 25 -9.56 -7.67 9.19
CA ASN A 25 -8.90 -6.75 10.13
C ASN A 25 -7.48 -6.36 9.71
N SER A 26 -7.13 -6.63 8.45
CA SER A 26 -5.84 -6.25 7.87
C SER A 26 -5.73 -4.73 7.77
N THR A 27 -4.53 -4.20 8.01
CA THR A 27 -4.23 -2.78 7.82
C THR A 27 -3.00 -2.61 6.95
N VAL A 28 -2.98 -1.52 6.20
CA VAL A 28 -1.85 -1.09 5.36
C VAL A 28 -1.46 0.30 5.79
N GLU A 29 -0.18 0.50 6.10
CA GLU A 29 0.40 1.78 6.47
C GLU A 29 1.44 2.18 5.44
N LEU A 30 1.38 3.43 4.97
CA LEU A 30 2.42 4.01 4.13
C LEU A 30 3.59 4.45 5.02
N GLU A 31 4.74 3.80 4.86
CA GLU A 31 5.96 4.19 5.55
C GLU A 31 6.62 5.38 4.86
N THR A 32 6.93 5.23 3.58
CA THR A 32 7.63 6.26 2.81
C THR A 32 7.39 6.13 1.31
N LEU A 33 7.65 7.22 0.59
CA LEU A 33 7.60 7.28 -0.87
C LEU A 33 9.01 7.59 -1.38
N VAL A 34 9.62 6.64 -2.10
CA VAL A 34 10.95 6.83 -2.69
C VAL A 34 10.81 7.20 -4.17
N PRO A 35 11.14 8.44 -4.58
CA PRO A 35 11.11 8.82 -5.99
C PRO A 35 12.34 8.27 -6.71
N LEU A 36 12.12 7.43 -7.74
CA LEU A 36 13.18 6.77 -8.52
C LEU A 36 13.40 7.39 -9.92
N GLY A 37 13.05 8.67 -10.10
CA GLY A 37 13.35 9.40 -11.34
C GLY A 37 12.62 8.83 -12.56
N GLY A 38 11.29 8.86 -12.54
CA GLY A 38 10.42 8.31 -13.59
C GLY A 38 9.40 7.30 -13.05
N ALA A 39 9.65 6.78 -11.85
CA ALA A 39 8.72 5.97 -11.08
C ALA A 39 8.79 6.36 -9.59
N THR A 40 7.81 5.93 -8.82
CA THR A 40 7.81 6.02 -7.36
C THR A 40 7.75 4.61 -6.80
N ALA A 41 8.64 4.28 -5.88
CA ALA A 41 8.61 3.04 -5.12
C ALA A 41 8.07 3.34 -3.70
N PRO A 42 6.76 3.20 -3.48
CA PRO A 42 6.18 3.32 -2.14
C PRO A 42 6.55 2.09 -1.28
N LEU A 43 6.86 2.33 -0.01
CA LEU A 43 7.04 1.27 0.99
C LEU A 43 5.83 1.25 1.92
N PHE A 44 5.30 0.05 2.15
CA PHE A 44 4.14 -0.18 2.98
C PHE A 44 4.42 -1.24 4.04
N TRP A 45 3.92 -0.99 5.24
CA TRP A 45 3.74 -2.04 6.25
C TRP A 45 2.36 -2.65 6.10
N ILE A 46 2.30 -3.97 6.21
CA ILE A 46 1.05 -4.73 6.26
C ILE A 46 0.94 -5.42 7.62
N HIS A 47 -0.24 -5.35 8.23
CA HIS A 47 -0.51 -6.00 9.50
C HIS A 47 -1.75 -6.88 9.37
N ASN A 48 -1.77 -7.99 10.12
CA ASN A 48 -2.86 -8.97 10.15
C ASN A 48 -3.24 -9.55 8.75
N ALA A 49 -2.34 -9.46 7.77
CA ALA A 49 -2.54 -9.94 6.42
C ALA A 49 -1.57 -11.11 6.13
N SER A 50 -2.00 -12.06 5.31
CA SER A 50 -1.09 -13.04 4.75
C SER A 50 -0.23 -12.36 3.69
N ARG A 51 1.09 -12.30 3.95
CA ARG A 51 2.08 -11.62 3.10
C ARG A 51 1.99 -12.08 1.66
N ASP A 52 2.04 -13.39 1.44
CA ASP A 52 2.13 -13.94 0.08
C ASP A 52 0.85 -13.65 -0.71
N SER A 53 -0.33 -13.79 -0.09
CA SER A 53 -1.59 -13.44 -0.76
C SER A 53 -1.73 -11.94 -1.05
N PHE A 54 -1.17 -11.09 -0.18
CA PHE A 54 -1.18 -9.65 -0.38
C PHE A 54 -0.29 -9.24 -1.56
N VAL A 55 0.97 -9.71 -1.58
CA VAL A 55 1.93 -9.43 -2.66
C VAL A 55 1.36 -9.92 -4.00
N ASP A 56 0.80 -11.12 -4.02
CA ASP A 56 0.11 -11.69 -5.17
C ASP A 56 -1.06 -10.82 -5.65
N GLY A 57 -1.86 -10.26 -4.73
CA GLY A 57 -2.97 -9.37 -5.05
C GLY A 57 -2.50 -8.07 -5.70
N VAL A 58 -1.49 -7.43 -5.09
CA VAL A 58 -0.88 -6.20 -5.58
C VAL A 58 -0.26 -6.40 -6.97
N GLN A 59 0.48 -7.49 -7.17
CA GLN A 59 1.18 -7.77 -8.43
C GLN A 59 0.25 -8.06 -9.61
N ARG A 60 -1.00 -8.47 -9.35
CA ARG A 60 -2.02 -8.65 -10.40
C ARG A 60 -2.62 -7.33 -10.88
N HIS A 61 -2.38 -6.22 -10.19
CA HIS A 61 -2.94 -4.94 -10.58
C HIS A 61 -2.21 -4.38 -11.81
N PRO A 62 -2.91 -3.97 -12.89
CA PRO A 62 -2.29 -3.60 -14.16
C PRO A 62 -1.41 -2.34 -14.13
N THR A 63 -1.47 -1.56 -13.05
CA THR A 63 -0.66 -0.34 -12.83
C THR A 63 0.56 -0.60 -11.94
N VAL A 64 0.78 -1.84 -11.52
CA VAL A 64 1.92 -2.25 -10.69
C VAL A 64 2.96 -2.94 -11.56
N ASP A 65 4.15 -2.36 -11.65
CA ASP A 65 5.29 -2.96 -12.38
C ASP A 65 5.92 -4.11 -11.60
N GLY A 66 5.86 -4.07 -10.26
CA GLY A 66 6.37 -5.12 -9.40
C GLY A 66 6.07 -4.89 -7.91
N ALA A 67 6.01 -5.97 -7.16
CA ALA A 67 5.88 -5.96 -5.71
C ALA A 67 6.80 -7.02 -5.11
N THR A 68 7.54 -6.66 -4.06
CA THR A 68 8.43 -7.58 -3.36
C THR A 68 8.39 -7.31 -1.86
N PRO A 69 8.44 -8.34 -1.01
CA PRO A 69 8.78 -8.17 0.40
C PRO A 69 10.17 -7.52 0.52
N VAL A 70 10.30 -6.57 1.45
CA VAL A 70 11.57 -5.90 1.77
C VAL A 70 12.01 -6.26 3.19
N ASP A 71 11.07 -6.30 4.13
CA ASP A 71 11.32 -6.57 5.54
C ASP A 71 10.15 -7.34 6.18
N VAL A 72 10.43 -8.02 7.30
CA VAL A 72 9.46 -8.80 8.08
C VAL A 72 9.83 -8.66 9.56
N PHE A 73 8.85 -8.32 10.40
CA PHE A 73 9.02 -8.42 11.84
C PHE A 73 9.07 -9.89 12.26
N GLU A 74 10.17 -10.32 12.87
CA GLU A 74 10.19 -11.54 13.68
C GLU A 74 9.55 -11.22 15.03
N ASP A 75 8.57 -12.03 15.46
CA ASP A 75 7.92 -11.91 16.77
C ASP A 75 8.93 -11.95 17.94
#